data_AF-A0A453J0G8-F1
#
_entry.id   AF-A0A453J0G8-F1
#
_cell.length_a   1.000
_cell.length_b   1.000
_cell.length_c   1.000
_cell.angle_alpha   90.00
_cell.angle_beta   90.00
_cell.angle_gamma   90.00
#
_symmetry.space_group_name_H-M   'P 1'
#
loop_
_entity.id
_entity.type
_entity.pdbx_description
1 polymer ?
#
loop_
_entity_poly.entity_id
_entity_poly.type
_entity_poly.pdbx_seq_one_letter_code
_entity_poly.pdbx_strand_id
1 'polypeptide(L)'
;APKARFVARRSESTSVQQLARPLAEYMGLPASQYSVLDAERIERVDESTFRCYVYRFRFFALEVCPVLLVRVDEEPNGCCIRLLSCKLEGSPLVEAQNDKFSASMVNRVFCNSSSEGSTLQQLTSDATIEVIQSLALSWLHL
;
A
#
# COMPACT_ATOMS: atom_id res chain seq x y z
N ALA A 1 20.52 12.59 14.64
CA ALA A 1 20.07 13.56 13.62
C ALA A 1 18.57 13.82 13.79
N PRO A 2 18.09 15.06 13.57
CA PRO A 2 16.66 15.36 13.59
C PRO A 2 15.92 14.51 12.56
N LYS A 3 14.67 14.15 12.84
CA LYS A 3 13.82 13.35 11.94
C LYS A 3 12.51 14.08 11.69
N ALA A 4 12.09 14.15 10.43
CA ALA A 4 10.74 14.54 10.06
C ALA A 4 9.84 13.30 10.04
N ARG A 5 8.60 13.46 10.50
CA ARG A 5 7.59 12.40 10.51
C ARG A 5 6.36 12.88 9.75
N PHE A 6 6.05 12.19 8.67
CA PHE A 6 4.88 12.44 7.84
C PHE A 6 3.90 11.30 8.01
N VAL A 7 2.63 11.61 8.28
CA VAL A 7 1.57 10.61 8.45
C VAL A 7 0.36 11.04 7.64
N ALA A 8 -0.17 10.12 6.84
CA ALA A 8 -1.40 10.28 6.11
C ALA A 8 -2.35 9.14 6.45
N ARG A 9 -3.64 9.46 6.57
CA ARG A 9 -4.71 8.49 6.81
C ARG A 9 -5.88 8.78 5.90
N ARG A 10 -6.49 7.74 5.36
CA ARG A 10 -7.72 7.84 4.56
C ARG A 10 -8.55 6.60 4.77
N SER A 11 -9.82 6.80 5.10
CA SER A 11 -10.84 5.76 5.09
C SER A 11 -11.88 6.10 4.04
N GLU A 12 -12.22 5.14 3.19
CA GLU A 12 -13.18 5.32 2.11
C GLU A 12 -14.05 4.07 1.96
N SER A 13 -15.34 4.29 1.72
CA SER A 13 -16.32 3.21 1.57
C SER A 13 -17.08 3.38 0.28
N THR A 14 -17.33 2.28 -0.41
CA THR A 14 -18.15 2.22 -1.62
C THR A 14 -19.17 1.10 -1.54
N SER A 15 -20.34 1.30 -2.14
CA SER A 15 -21.39 0.29 -2.22
C SER A 15 -21.17 -0.58 -3.45
N VAL A 16 -21.04 -1.88 -3.23
CA VAL A 16 -20.84 -2.89 -4.27
C VAL A 16 -22.12 -3.73 -4.39
N GLN A 17 -22.55 -3.99 -5.62
CA GLN A 17 -23.66 -4.90 -5.89
C GLN A 17 -23.21 -6.34 -5.67
N GLN A 18 -23.93 -7.06 -4.82
CA GLN A 18 -23.71 -8.50 -4.64
C GLN A 18 -24.19 -9.23 -5.89
N LEU A 19 -23.35 -10.14 -6.38
CA LEU A 19 -23.65 -11.01 -7.51
C LEU A 19 -23.91 -12.44 -7.00
N ALA A 20 -23.81 -13.44 -7.89
CA ALA A 20 -24.03 -14.85 -7.53
C ALA A 20 -23.10 -15.34 -6.40
N ARG A 21 -21.90 -14.77 -6.30
CA ARG A 21 -20.97 -15.01 -5.20
C ARG A 21 -21.02 -13.83 -4.23
N PRO A 22 -21.30 -14.04 -2.92
CA PRO A 22 -21.28 -12.97 -1.93
C PRO A 22 -19.91 -12.29 -1.86
N LEU A 23 -19.89 -10.97 -1.70
CA LEU A 23 -18.63 -10.21 -1.62
C LEU A 23 -17.77 -10.70 -0.45
N ALA A 24 -18.37 -11.04 0.70
CA ALA A 24 -17.62 -11.60 1.84
C ALA A 24 -16.88 -12.89 1.49
N GLU A 25 -17.48 -13.76 0.66
CA GLU A 25 -16.84 -15.00 0.22
C GLU A 25 -15.71 -14.73 -0.79
N TYR A 26 -15.89 -13.72 -1.65
CA TYR A 26 -14.84 -13.26 -2.56
C TYR A 26 -13.65 -12.64 -1.80
N MET A 27 -13.93 -11.81 -0.79
CA MET A 27 -12.91 -11.16 0.04
C MET A 27 -12.14 -12.14 0.93
N GLY A 28 -12.70 -13.32 1.20
CA GLY A 28 -12.04 -14.41 1.92
C GLY A 28 -11.21 -15.33 1.03
N LEU A 29 -11.09 -15.05 -0.28
CA LEU A 29 -10.14 -15.77 -1.12
C LEU A 29 -8.70 -15.45 -0.69
N PRO A 30 -7.73 -16.31 -1.05
CA PRO A 30 -6.33 -15.95 -0.95
C PRO A 30 -6.00 -14.75 -1.83
N ALA A 31 -5.14 -13.86 -1.34
CA ALA A 31 -4.67 -12.67 -2.06
C ALA A 31 -4.02 -12.97 -3.42
N SER A 32 -3.62 -14.22 -3.66
CA SER A 32 -3.13 -14.68 -4.97
C SER A 32 -4.22 -14.81 -6.04
N GLN A 33 -5.50 -14.80 -5.66
CA GLN A 33 -6.64 -15.03 -6.55
C GLN A 33 -7.33 -13.73 -6.99
N TYR A 34 -6.90 -12.56 -6.50
CA TYR A 34 -7.45 -11.27 -6.90
C TYR A 34 -6.42 -10.14 -6.80
N SER A 35 -6.44 -9.23 -7.77
CA SER A 35 -5.51 -8.10 -7.84
C SER A 35 -5.95 -7.00 -6.87
N VAL A 36 -5.47 -7.04 -5.63
CA VAL A 36 -5.66 -5.95 -4.64
C VAL A 36 -4.72 -4.78 -4.90
N LEU A 37 -3.63 -5.05 -5.60
CA LEU A 37 -2.51 -4.14 -5.75
C LEU A 37 -2.58 -3.45 -7.10
N ASP A 38 -2.50 -2.13 -7.08
CA ASP A 38 -2.40 -1.29 -8.28
C ASP A 38 -0.97 -0.77 -8.41
N ALA A 39 -0.26 -1.20 -9.46
CA ALA A 39 1.13 -0.88 -9.73
C ALA A 39 1.46 -1.14 -11.21
N GLU A 40 2.40 -0.37 -11.76
CA GLU A 40 2.93 -0.50 -13.14
C GLU A 40 3.45 -1.92 -13.40
N ARG A 41 4.09 -2.53 -12.42
CA ARG A 41 4.51 -3.94 -12.47
C ARG A 41 4.42 -4.58 -11.09
N ILE A 42 3.92 -5.80 -11.04
CA ILE A 42 3.83 -6.61 -9.83
C ILE A 42 4.61 -7.91 -10.05
N GLU A 43 5.54 -8.20 -9.16
CA GLU A 43 6.28 -9.46 -9.11
C GLU A 43 5.89 -10.20 -7.83
N ARG A 44 5.46 -11.46 -7.96
CA ARG A 44 5.14 -12.31 -6.82
C ARG A 44 6.43 -12.84 -6.22
N VAL A 45 6.66 -12.58 -4.93
CA VAL A 45 7.83 -13.08 -4.19
C VAL A 45 7.52 -14.42 -3.56
N ASP A 46 6.34 -14.54 -2.94
CA ASP A 46 5.82 -15.79 -2.37
C ASP A 46 4.28 -15.80 -2.40
N GLU A 47 3.64 -16.65 -1.59
CA GLU A 47 2.19 -16.78 -1.57
C GLU A 47 1.43 -15.51 -1.20
N SER A 48 1.99 -14.73 -0.28
CA SER A 48 1.37 -13.56 0.35
C SER A 48 2.19 -12.27 0.17
N THR A 49 3.42 -12.38 -0.34
CA THR A 49 4.35 -11.25 -0.50
C THR A 49 4.53 -10.87 -1.96
N PHE A 50 4.43 -9.58 -2.24
CA PHE A 50 4.50 -9.01 -3.57
C PHE A 50 5.48 -7.84 -3.62
N ARG A 51 6.24 -7.75 -4.70
CA ARG A 51 7.06 -6.60 -5.05
C ARG A 51 6.33 -5.77 -6.09
N CYS A 52 5.97 -4.55 -5.72
CA CYS A 52 5.19 -3.63 -6.54
C CYS A 52 6.09 -2.48 -7.01
N TYR A 53 6.23 -2.33 -8.32
CA TYR A 53 6.82 -1.18 -8.97
C TYR A 53 5.68 -0.21 -9.26
N VAL A 54 5.49 0.80 -8.42
CA VAL A 54 4.24 1.58 -8.36
C VAL A 54 4.03 2.38 -9.63
N TYR A 55 4.63 3.56 -9.75
CA TYR A 55 4.65 4.37 -10.96
C TYR A 55 5.91 5.22 -10.93
N ARG A 56 6.59 5.31 -12.07
CA ARG A 56 7.69 6.28 -12.20
C ARG A 56 7.13 7.69 -12.20
N PHE A 57 7.70 8.56 -11.39
CA PHE A 57 7.37 9.98 -11.40
C PHE A 57 8.63 10.82 -11.46
N ARG A 58 8.49 12.03 -12.01
CA ARG A 58 9.58 13.02 -12.06
C ARG A 58 9.45 13.98 -10.90
N PHE A 59 10.51 14.11 -10.13
CA PHE A 59 10.66 15.09 -9.07
C PHE A 59 11.84 15.99 -9.42
N PHE A 60 11.55 17.19 -9.92
CA PHE A 60 12.52 18.06 -10.61
C PHE A 60 13.19 17.32 -11.78
N ALA A 61 14.53 17.27 -11.80
CA ALA A 61 15.31 16.60 -12.83
C ALA A 61 15.54 15.10 -12.53
N LEU A 62 14.96 14.56 -11.45
CA LEU A 62 15.13 13.17 -11.05
C LEU A 62 13.90 12.35 -11.42
N GLU A 63 14.13 11.19 -12.03
CA GLU A 63 13.10 10.17 -12.20
C GLU A 63 13.22 9.16 -11.06
N VAL A 64 12.09 8.88 -10.42
CA VAL A 64 12.01 8.05 -9.21
C VAL A 64 10.98 6.94 -9.44
N CYS A 65 11.37 5.70 -9.13
CA CYS A 65 10.49 4.54 -9.11
C CYS A 65 10.39 3.97 -7.68
N PRO A 66 9.27 4.16 -6.98
CA PRO A 66 9.04 3.48 -5.71
C PRO A 66 8.79 1.98 -5.94
N VAL A 67 9.60 1.17 -5.27
CA VAL A 67 9.47 -0.28 -5.21
C VAL A 67 9.06 -0.68 -3.80
N LEU A 68 7.81 -1.12 -3.67
CA LEU A 68 7.22 -1.54 -2.42
C LEU A 68 7.29 -3.06 -2.31
N LEU A 69 7.78 -3.56 -1.18
CA LEU A 69 7.57 -4.95 -0.78
C LEU A 69 6.40 -4.98 0.20
N VAL A 70 5.32 -5.64 -0.18
CA VAL A 70 4.10 -5.71 0.63
C VAL A 70 3.74 -7.15 0.95
N ARG A 71 3.15 -7.38 2.12
CA ARG A 71 2.48 -8.63 2.47
C ARG A 71 0.98 -8.39 2.54
N VAL A 72 0.20 -9.34 2.03
CA VAL A 72 -1.25 -9.36 2.15
C VAL A 72 -1.62 -10.51 3.09
N ASP A 73 -2.15 -10.15 4.26
CA ASP A 73 -2.70 -11.11 5.22
C ASP A 73 -4.22 -11.20 5.04
N GLU A 74 -4.76 -12.41 5.02
CA GLU A 74 -6.21 -12.63 5.03
C GLU A 74 -6.80 -12.22 6.39
N GLU A 75 -7.95 -11.54 6.38
CA GLU A 75 -8.70 -11.16 7.58
C GLU A 75 -10.17 -11.59 7.42
N PRO A 76 -10.95 -11.73 8.51
CA PRO A 76 -12.37 -12.01 8.40
C PRO A 76 -13.08 -10.96 7.52
N ASN A 77 -13.72 -11.40 6.44
CA ASN A 77 -14.41 -10.54 5.47
C ASN A 77 -13.49 -9.53 4.75
N GLY A 78 -12.20 -9.81 4.63
CA GLY A 78 -11.25 -8.83 4.09
C GLY A 78 -9.80 -9.28 4.02
N CYS A 79 -8.92 -8.31 3.86
CA CYS A 79 -7.49 -8.51 3.92
C CYS A 79 -6.79 -7.27 4.49
N CYS A 80 -5.58 -7.48 5.01
CA CYS A 80 -4.69 -6.42 5.48
C CYS A 80 -3.40 -6.43 4.66
N ILE A 81 -3.16 -5.34 3.94
CA ILE A 81 -1.94 -5.10 3.19
C ILE A 81 -0.97 -4.34 4.09
N ARG A 82 0.23 -4.88 4.30
CA ARG A 82 1.30 -4.24 5.08
C ARG A 82 2.52 -4.00 4.23
N LEU A 83 3.07 -2.79 4.31
CA LEU A 83 4.36 -2.48 3.74
C LEU A 83 5.47 -3.09 4.60
N LEU A 84 6.25 -4.00 4.01
CA LEU A 84 7.43 -4.59 4.62
C LEU A 84 8.67 -3.73 4.39
N SER A 85 8.80 -3.16 3.19
CA SER A 85 9.89 -2.24 2.84
C SER A 85 9.52 -1.36 1.66
N CYS A 86 10.11 -0.18 1.58
CA CYS A 86 10.03 0.70 0.42
C CYS A 86 11.45 1.09 0.02
N LYS A 87 11.76 0.96 -1.27
CA LYS A 87 13.00 1.46 -1.87
C LYS A 87 12.67 2.35 -3.05
N LEU A 88 13.51 3.34 -3.28
CA LEU A 88 13.51 4.19 -4.46
C LEU A 88 14.57 3.67 -5.42
N GLU A 89 14.17 3.32 -6.64
CA GLU A 89 15.04 3.02 -7.78
C GLU A 89 15.12 4.23 -8.70
N GLY A 90 16.27 4.45 -9.33
CA GLY A 90 16.48 5.58 -10.23
C GLY A 90 17.97 5.92 -10.38
N SER A 91 18.29 7.21 -10.36
CA SER A 91 19.69 7.64 -10.36
C SER A 91 20.41 7.27 -9.05
N PRO A 92 21.76 7.25 -9.01
CA PRO A 92 22.51 7.02 -7.77
C PRO A 92 22.14 7.98 -6.64
N LEU A 93 21.76 9.22 -6.97
CA LEU A 93 21.31 10.20 -5.99
C LEU A 93 19.97 9.81 -5.34
N VAL A 94 19.07 9.20 -6.11
CA VAL A 94 17.76 8.70 -5.64
C VAL A 94 17.97 7.47 -4.76
N GLU A 95 18.79 6.52 -5.20
CA GLU A 95 19.06 5.30 -4.45
C GLU A 95 19.78 5.59 -3.12
N ALA A 96 20.66 6.59 -3.08
CA ALA A 96 21.33 7.05 -1.86
C ALA A 96 20.36 7.65 -0.81
N GLN A 97 19.08 7.90 -1.16
CA GLN A 97 18.09 8.31 -0.17
C GLN A 97 17.51 7.14 0.61
N ASN A 98 17.64 5.90 0.15
CA ASN A 98 17.06 4.73 0.82
C ASN A 98 17.55 4.54 2.26
N ASP A 99 18.76 4.97 2.57
CA ASP A 99 19.33 4.90 3.94
C ASP A 99 18.87 6.07 4.84
N LYS A 100 18.15 7.04 4.27
CA LYS A 100 17.76 8.28 4.94
C LYS A 100 16.28 8.33 5.31
N PHE A 101 15.48 7.35 4.89
CA PHE A 101 14.09 7.27 5.30
C PHE A 101 13.68 5.85 5.70
N SER A 102 12.58 5.77 6.44
CA SER A 102 11.84 4.53 6.66
C SER A 102 10.37 4.78 6.41
N ALA A 103 9.69 3.82 5.79
CA ALA A 103 8.26 3.90 5.51
C ALA A 103 7.54 2.70 6.13
N SER A 104 6.32 2.94 6.62
CA SER A 104 5.38 1.91 7.04
C SER A 104 4.00 2.24 6.49
N MET A 105 3.23 1.22 6.16
CA MET A 105 1.87 1.37 5.67
C MET A 105 1.06 0.15 6.06
N VAL A 106 -0.19 0.40 6.43
CA VAL A 106 -1.22 -0.61 6.65
C VAL A 106 -2.46 -0.15 5.90
N ASN A 107 -3.00 -1.02 5.04
CA ASN A 107 -4.29 -0.82 4.41
C ASN A 107 -5.19 -2.02 4.70
N ARG A 108 -6.30 -1.78 5.40
CA ARG A 108 -7.31 -2.80 5.66
C ARG A 108 -8.47 -2.63 4.69
N VAL A 109 -8.71 -3.67 3.91
CA VAL A 109 -9.82 -3.72 2.97
C VAL A 109 -10.81 -4.77 3.46
N PHE A 110 -12.02 -4.35 3.82
CA PHE A 110 -13.02 -5.23 4.42
C PHE A 110 -14.43 -4.87 3.98
N CYS A 111 -15.33 -5.84 4.00
CA CYS A 111 -16.75 -5.62 3.82
C CYS A 111 -17.53 -5.81 5.12
N ASN A 112 -18.56 -4.98 5.34
CA ASN A 112 -19.44 -5.13 6.51
C ASN A 112 -20.28 -6.41 6.38
N SER A 113 -20.61 -7.05 7.50
CA SER A 113 -21.60 -8.13 7.53
C SER A 113 -22.95 -7.61 7.00
N SER A 114 -23.51 -8.27 6.00
CA SER A 114 -24.79 -7.87 5.40
C SER A 114 -25.91 -7.92 6.44
N SER A 115 -26.82 -6.94 6.40
CA SER A 115 -28.18 -7.15 6.89
C SER A 115 -28.87 -8.13 5.93
N GLU A 116 -29.46 -9.20 6.45
CA GLU A 116 -30.14 -10.22 5.64
C GLU A 116 -31.09 -9.56 4.62
N GLY A 117 -30.87 -9.82 3.33
CA GLY A 117 -31.73 -9.34 2.23
C GLY A 117 -31.23 -8.13 1.43
N SER A 118 -30.10 -7.50 1.78
CA SER A 118 -29.55 -6.39 0.97
C SER A 118 -28.79 -6.89 -0.26
N THR A 119 -29.13 -6.37 -1.45
CA THR A 119 -28.37 -6.59 -2.71
C THR A 119 -27.11 -5.74 -2.79
N LEU A 120 -26.93 -4.77 -1.89
CA LEU A 120 -25.76 -3.91 -1.79
C LEU A 120 -24.96 -4.24 -0.53
N GLN A 121 -23.63 -4.25 -0.65
CA GLN A 121 -22.71 -4.41 0.46
C GLN A 121 -21.66 -3.31 0.43
N GLN A 122 -21.28 -2.78 1.60
CA GLN A 122 -20.21 -1.79 1.67
C GLN A 122 -18.85 -2.46 1.70
N LEU A 123 -17.97 -2.04 0.79
CA LEU A 123 -16.55 -2.32 0.79
C LEU A 123 -15.82 -1.07 1.32
N THR A 124 -15.00 -1.24 2.34
CA THR A 124 -14.26 -0.16 2.98
C THR A 124 -12.76 -0.42 2.89
N SER A 125 -12.01 0.63 2.63
CA SER A 125 -10.54 0.67 2.64
C SER A 125 -10.10 1.69 3.67
N ASP A 126 -9.37 1.26 4.70
CA ASP A 126 -8.77 2.10 5.74
C ASP A 126 -7.23 2.00 5.66
N ALA A 127 -6.63 3.06 5.12
CA ALA A 127 -5.21 3.13 4.86
C ALA A 127 -4.52 4.18 5.74
N THR A 128 -3.43 3.77 6.37
CA THR A 128 -2.47 4.65 7.05
C THR A 128 -1.09 4.46 6.44
N ILE A 129 -0.44 5.57 6.10
CA ILE A 129 0.96 5.62 5.64
C ILE A 129 1.75 6.52 6.58
N GLU A 130 2.93 6.07 6.97
CA GLU A 130 3.88 6.84 7.73
C GLU A 130 5.26 6.79 7.08
N VAL A 131 5.89 7.96 6.93
CA VAL A 131 7.26 8.12 6.44
C VAL A 131 8.05 8.91 7.47
N ILE A 132 9.18 8.36 7.88
CA ILE A 132 10.14 9.02 8.76
C ILE A 132 11.39 9.28 7.94
N GLN A 133 11.79 10.55 7.84
CA GLN A 133 12.97 10.96 7.09
C GLN A 133 14.00 11.58 8.03
N SER A 134 15.24 11.13 7.92
CA SER A 134 16.38 11.74 8.61
C SER A 134 16.77 13.04 7.93
N LEU A 135 16.70 14.13 8.68
CA LEU A 135 17.14 15.45 8.22
C LEU A 135 18.64 15.56 8.52
N ALA A 136 19.47 15.54 7.47
CA ALA A 136 20.86 15.91 7.60
C ALA A 136 20.95 17.44 7.68
N LEU A 137 21.43 17.97 8.81
CA LEU A 137 21.65 19.42 9.01
C LEU A 137 22.76 19.98 8.10
N SER A 138 23.48 19.14 7.35
CA SER A 138 24.57 19.55 6.45
C SER A 138 24.12 20.23 5.15
N TRP A 139 22.82 20.34 4.88
CA TRP A 139 22.30 21.07 3.70
C TRP A 139 22.06 22.57 3.95
N LEU A 140 22.16 23.03 5.20
CA LEU A 140 21.91 24.44 5.59
C LEU A 140 23.12 25.37 5.39
N HIS A 141 24.13 24.98 4.60
CA HIS A 141 25.28 25.84 4.27
C HIS A 141 25.40 26.04 2.76
N LEU A 142 24.27 26.42 2.14
CA LEU A 142 24.25 27.15 0.86
C LEU A 142 23.80 28.59 1.14
#